data_AF-A0A932QHA6-F1
#
_entry.id   AF-A0A932QHA6-F1
#
_cell.length_a   1.000
_cell.length_b   1.000
_cell.length_c   1.000
_cell.angle_alpha   90.00
_cell.angle_beta   90.00
_cell.angle_gamma   90.00
#
_symmetry.space_group_name_H-M   'P 1'
#
loop_
_entity.id
_entity.type
_entity.pdbx_description
1 polymer ?
#
loop_
_entity_poly.entity_id
_entity_poly.type
_entity_poly.pdbx_seq_one_letter_code
_entity_poly.pdbx_strand_id
1 'polypeptide(L)'
;MFLRLTLSVALGVALAFWPYSARCGLGLAGFLGAVATLVVAGGWSAVWTWRHRAPKGHILSLLLVLWGLVLAGLDVLPRVGYAKPSAAHPALWSCS
;
A
#
# COMPACT_ATOMS: atom_id res chain seq x y z
N MET A 1 -15.92 -0.93 14.54
CA MET A 1 -15.19 0.22 13.93
C MET A 1 -13.68 0.04 14.00
N PHE A 2 -13.10 -0.21 15.19
CA PHE A 2 -11.64 -0.32 15.35
C PHE A 2 -11.02 -1.52 14.63
N LEU A 3 -11.67 -2.69 14.59
CA LEU A 3 -11.09 -3.90 14.00
C LEU A 3 -10.55 -3.69 12.57
N ARG A 4 -11.30 -3.00 11.71
CA ARG A 4 -10.88 -2.79 10.32
C ARG A 4 -9.70 -1.82 10.21
N LEU A 5 -9.70 -0.77 11.03
CA LEU A 5 -8.60 0.18 11.09
C LEU A 5 -7.35 -0.46 11.69
N THR A 6 -7.48 -1.26 12.75
CA THR A 6 -6.36 -2.00 13.35
C THR A 6 -5.80 -3.05 12.39
N LEU A 7 -6.65 -3.75 11.64
CA LEU A 7 -6.19 -4.65 10.57
C LEU A 7 -5.46 -3.89 9.45
N SER A 8 -5.95 -2.71 9.07
CA SER A 8 -5.29 -1.87 8.06
C SER A 8 -3.92 -1.37 8.55
N VAL A 9 -3.81 -0.98 9.82
CA VAL A 9 -2.53 -0.64 10.45
C VAL A 9 -1.59 -1.84 10.46
N ALA A 10 -2.06 -2.99 10.92
CA ALA A 10 -1.26 -4.22 10.96
C ALA A 10 -0.74 -4.61 9.56
N LEU A 11 -1.59 -4.50 8.54
CA LEU A 11 -1.19 -4.71 7.14
C LEU A 11 -0.16 -3.69 6.68
N GLY A 12 -0.36 -2.39 6.97
CA GLY A 12 0.59 -1.34 6.62
C GLY A 12 1.98 -1.55 7.25
N VAL A 13 2.02 -2.03 8.49
CA VAL A 13 3.26 -2.43 9.17
C VAL A 13 3.85 -3.68 8.52
N ALA A 14 3.05 -4.71 8.25
CA ALA A 14 3.52 -5.94 7.61
C ALA A 14 4.13 -5.68 6.23
N LEU A 15 3.60 -4.72 5.46
CA LEU A 15 4.14 -4.32 4.16
C LEU A 15 5.54 -3.69 4.27
N ALA A 16 5.87 -3.03 5.38
CA ALA A 16 7.22 -2.51 5.62
C ALA A 16 8.25 -3.63 5.85
N PHE A 17 7.78 -4.80 6.31
CA PHE A 17 8.59 -6.00 6.56
C PHE A 17 8.34 -7.09 5.52
N TRP A 18 7.83 -6.74 4.34
CA TRP A 18 7.46 -7.72 3.33
C TRP A 18 8.69 -8.58 2.94
N PRO A 19 8.66 -9.91 3.16
CA PRO A 19 9.85 -10.75 3.08
C PRO A 19 10.26 -11.08 1.64
N TYR A 20 9.32 -11.00 0.70
CA TYR A 20 9.58 -11.31 -0.70
C TYR A 20 10.22 -10.12 -1.40
N SER A 21 11.26 -10.36 -2.19
CA SER A 21 11.76 -9.35 -3.12
C SER A 21 10.64 -9.03 -4.13
N ALA A 22 9.95 -7.92 -3.94
CA ALA A 22 8.91 -7.39 -4.84
C ALA A 22 9.53 -6.86 -6.15
N ARG A 23 10.49 -7.60 -6.72
CA ARG A 23 11.24 -7.23 -7.92
C ARG A 23 10.46 -7.59 -9.17
N CYS A 24 9.85 -8.78 -9.22
CA CYS A 24 9.10 -9.26 -10.38
C CYS A 24 8.19 -10.45 -10.01
N GLY A 25 7.28 -10.82 -10.93
CA GLY A 25 6.51 -12.06 -10.86
C GLY A 25 5.45 -12.10 -9.74
N LEU A 26 5.20 -13.30 -9.20
CA LEU A 26 4.13 -13.52 -8.22
C LEU A 26 4.34 -12.78 -6.90
N GLY A 27 5.60 -12.64 -6.45
CA GLY A 27 5.92 -11.88 -5.24
C GLY A 27 5.55 -10.40 -5.36
N LEU A 28 5.80 -9.81 -6.54
CA LEU A 28 5.37 -8.45 -6.87
C LEU A 28 3.84 -8.36 -6.97
N ALA A 29 3.18 -9.30 -7.65
CA ALA A 29 1.72 -9.29 -7.77
C ALA A 29 1.03 -9.38 -6.40
N GLY A 30 1.52 -10.25 -5.51
CA GLY A 30 1.04 -10.36 -4.13
C GLY A 30 1.26 -9.08 -3.33
N PHE A 31 2.44 -8.47 -3.44
CA PHE A 31 2.75 -7.19 -2.80
C PHE A 31 1.81 -6.07 -3.28
N LEU A 32 1.64 -5.90 -4.60
CA LEU A 32 0.75 -4.88 -5.16
C LEU A 32 -0.72 -5.13 -4.80
N GLY A 33 -1.16 -6.38 -4.75
CA GLY A 33 -2.50 -6.73 -4.27
C GLY A 33 -2.72 -6.37 -2.80
N ALA A 34 -1.73 -6.61 -1.95
CA ALA A 34 -1.77 -6.22 -0.54
C ALA A 34 -1.74 -4.68 -0.37
N VAL A 35 -0.93 -3.97 -1.16
CA VAL A 35 -0.91 -2.50 -1.20
C VAL A 35 -2.26 -1.94 -1.67
N ALA A 36 -2.85 -2.48 -2.73
CA ALA A 36 -4.18 -2.08 -3.19
C ALA A 36 -5.25 -2.31 -2.11
N THR A 37 -5.19 -3.45 -1.42
CA THR A 37 -6.07 -3.76 -0.29
C THR A 37 -5.92 -2.74 0.84
N LEU A 38 -4.69 -2.35 1.17
CA LEU A 38 -4.41 -1.32 2.17
C LEU A 38 -5.05 0.03 1.78
N VAL A 39 -4.87 0.47 0.53
CA VAL A 39 -5.43 1.75 0.04
C VAL A 39 -6.96 1.73 0.08
N VAL A 40 -7.59 0.65 -0.37
CA VAL A 40 -9.06 0.50 -0.35
C VAL A 40 -9.59 0.48 1.08
N ALA A 41 -8.96 -0.30 1.97
CA ALA A 41 -9.37 -0.40 3.37
C ALA A 41 -9.16 0.92 4.12
N GLY A 42 -8.07 1.64 3.84
CA GLY A 42 -7.78 2.98 4.34
C GLY A 42 -8.81 3.99 3.87
N GLY A 43 -9.10 4.03 2.56
CA GLY A 43 -10.10 4.94 1.97
C GLY A 43 -11.51 4.69 2.52
N TRP A 44 -11.91 3.42 2.62
CA TRP A 44 -13.19 3.07 3.24
C TRP A 44 -13.24 3.46 4.72
N SER A 45 -12.11 3.40 5.43
CA SER A 45 -12.01 3.83 6.83
C SER A 45 -12.08 5.35 6.95
N ALA A 46 -11.47 6.09 6.03
CA ALA A 46 -11.53 7.55 5.99
C ALA A 46 -12.98 8.05 5.82
N VAL A 47 -13.75 7.45 4.90
CA VAL A 47 -15.17 7.79 4.70
C VAL A 47 -15.98 7.52 5.95
N TRP A 48 -15.77 6.37 6.60
CA TRP A 48 -16.49 6.00 7.82
C TRP A 48 -16.15 6.92 9.00
N THR A 49 -14.87 7.18 9.26
CA THR A 49 -14.42 8.05 10.37
C THR A 49 -14.87 9.49 10.17
N TRP A 50 -14.97 9.95 8.92
CA TRP A 50 -15.51 11.27 8.59
C TRP A 50 -17.00 11.37 9.00
N ARG A 51 -17.81 10.38 8.63
CA ARG A 51 -19.23 10.31 8.99
C ARG A 51 -19.45 10.28 10.51
N HIS A 52 -18.58 9.60 11.24
CA HIS A 52 -18.67 9.42 12.70
C HIS A 52 -17.95 10.53 13.50
N ARG A 53 -17.47 11.59 12.83
CA ARG A 53 -16.74 12.70 13.46
C ARG A 53 -15.58 12.22 14.35
N ALA A 54 -14.84 11.21 13.88
CA ALA A 54 -13.73 10.59 14.61
C ALA A 54 -12.37 11.07 14.04
N PRO A 55 -11.87 12.27 14.41
CA PRO A 55 -10.74 12.92 13.75
C PRO A 55 -9.44 12.12 13.84
N LYS A 56 -9.16 11.50 15.00
CA LYS A 56 -7.95 10.67 15.19
C LYS A 56 -7.92 9.48 14.23
N GLY A 57 -9.05 8.77 14.10
CA GLY A 57 -9.18 7.67 13.16
C GLY A 57 -9.11 8.12 11.71
N HIS A 58 -9.63 9.32 11.40
CA HIS A 58 -9.56 9.88 10.07
C HIS A 58 -8.13 10.21 9.66
N ILE A 59 -7.35 10.90 10.51
CA ILE A 59 -5.94 11.18 10.25
C ILE A 59 -5.17 9.87 10.02
N LEU A 60 -5.37 8.87 10.87
CA LEU A 60 -4.71 7.57 10.72
C LEU A 60 -5.07 6.89 9.39
N SER A 61 -6.33 6.94 8.98
CA SER A 61 -6.76 6.37 7.71
C SER A 61 -6.15 7.08 6.49
N LEU A 62 -6.00 8.41 6.53
CA LEU A 62 -5.35 9.17 5.47
C LEU A 62 -3.86 8.87 5.39
N LEU A 63 -3.20 8.71 6.55
CA LEU A 63 -1.79 8.29 6.61
C LEU A 63 -1.59 6.90 5.99
N LEU A 64 -2.51 5.96 6.23
CA LEU A 64 -2.45 4.63 5.62
C LEU A 64 -2.67 4.67 4.10
N VAL A 65 -3.61 5.49 3.62
CA VAL A 65 -3.83 5.70 2.18
C VAL A 65 -2.59 6.30 1.54
N LEU A 66 -2.03 7.35 2.13
CA LEU A 66 -0.81 8.00 1.65
C LEU A 66 0.35 7.01 1.62
N TRP A 67 0.53 6.22 2.68
CA TRP A 67 1.55 5.18 2.75
C TRP A 67 1.39 4.14 1.63
N GLY A 68 0.17 3.63 1.43
CA GLY A 68 -0.12 2.69 0.34
C GLY A 68 0.16 3.29 -1.05
N LEU A 69 -0.14 4.56 -1.27
CA LEU A 69 0.17 5.27 -2.51
C LEU A 69 1.68 5.46 -2.72
N VAL A 70 2.44 5.73 -1.65
CA VAL A 70 3.91 5.79 -1.73
C VAL A 70 4.48 4.43 -2.12
N LEU A 71 4.07 3.35 -1.46
CA LEU A 71 4.50 1.99 -1.79
C LEU A 71 4.13 1.61 -3.23
N ALA A 72 2.90 1.90 -3.66
CA ALA A 72 2.47 1.69 -5.04
C ALA A 72 3.31 2.51 -6.01
N GLY A 73 3.62 3.77 -5.69
CA GLY A 73 4.42 4.65 -6.54
C GLY A 73 5.85 4.15 -6.74
N LEU A 74 6.49 3.67 -5.67
CA LEU A 74 7.86 3.12 -5.73
C LEU A 74 7.97 1.95 -6.71
N ASP A 75 6.95 1.10 -6.79
CA ASP A 75 6.97 -0.06 -7.66
C ASP A 75 6.31 0.17 -9.02
N VAL A 76 5.20 0.90 -9.10
CA VAL A 76 4.47 1.08 -10.36
C VAL A 76 5.17 2.11 -11.25
N LEU A 77 5.61 3.25 -10.71
CA LEU A 77 6.15 4.34 -11.53
C LEU A 77 7.38 3.95 -12.36
N PRO A 78 8.37 3.20 -11.83
CA PRO A 78 9.49 2.73 -12.64
C PRO A 78 9.09 1.77 -13.76
N ARG A 79 7.99 1.04 -13.58
CA ARG A 79 7.48 0.03 -14.52
C ARG A 79 6.60 0.62 -15.63
N VAL A 80 6.04 1.81 -15.41
CA VAL A 80 5.27 2.57 -16.42
C VAL A 80 6.06 3.73 -17.04
N GLY A 81 7.34 3.89 -16.71
CA GLY A 81 8.24 4.87 -17.32
C GLY A 81 8.20 6.27 -16.68
N TYR A 82 7.55 6.44 -15.53
CA TYR A 82 7.43 7.72 -14.83
C TYR A 82 8.46 7.91 -13.71
N ALA A 83 9.31 6.92 -13.45
CA ALA A 83 10.43 7.04 -12.50
C ALA A 83 11.65 6.24 -12.97
N LYS A 84 12.85 6.63 -12.50
CA LYS A 84 14.09 5.91 -12.82
C LYS A 84 14.13 4.57 -12.05
N PRO A 85 14.30 3.42 -12.74
CA PRO A 85 14.41 2.13 -12.09
C PRO A 85 15.66 2.01 -11.20
N SER A 86 15.57 1.18 -10.16
CA SER A 86 16.68 0.83 -9.27
C SER A 86 16.76 -0.68 -9.05
N ALA A 87 17.82 -1.16 -8.41
CA ALA A 87 17.94 -2.59 -8.06
C ALA A 87 16.84 -3.06 -7.08
N ALA A 88 16.30 -2.14 -6.26
CA ALA A 88 15.19 -2.43 -5.37
C ALA A 88 13.85 -2.41 -6.10
N HIS A 89 13.66 -1.47 -7.03
CA HIS A 89 12.44 -1.27 -7.82
C HIS A 89 12.75 -1.29 -9.33
N PRO A 90 12.90 -2.48 -9.94
CA PRO A 90 13.22 -2.62 -11.36
C PRO A 90 12.00 -2.36 -12.24
N ALA A 91 12.22 -2.08 -13.52
CA ALA A 91 11.16 -1.88 -14.52
C ALA A 91 10.52 -3.18 -15.04
N LEU A 92 10.77 -4.32 -14.39
CA LEU A 92 10.32 -5.64 -14.84
C LEU A 92 9.01 -6.05 -14.17
N TRP A 93 8.09 -6.60 -14.96
CA TRP A 93 6.86 -7.23 -14.46
C TRP A 93 7.05 -8.73 -14.22
N SER A 94 7.77 -9.42 -15.11
CA SER A 94 8.10 -10.86 -15.04
C SER A 94 9.59 -11.09 -14.74
N CYS A 95 9.93 -12.28 -14.22
CA CYS A 95 11.30 -12.70 -13.94
C CYS A 95 11.89 -13.59 -15.06
N SER A 96 11.37 -13.46 -16.27
CA SER A 96 11.77 -14.23 -17.47
C SER A 96 13.10 -13.77 -18.02
#